data_AF-A0A2X3UZE6-F1
#
_entry.id   AF-A0A2X3UZE6-F1
#
_cell.length_a   1.000
_cell.length_b   1.000
_cell.length_c   1.000
_cell.angle_alpha   90.00
_cell.angle_beta   90.00
_cell.angle_gamma   90.00
#
_symmetry.space_group_name_H-M   'P 1'
#
loop_
_entity.id
_entity.type
_entity.pdbx_description
1 polymer ?
#
loop_
_entity_poly.entity_id
_entity_poly.type
_entity_poly.pdbx_seq_one_letter_code
_entity_poly.pdbx_strand_id
1 'polypeptide(L)'
;MAPLYNYTTVLRAGELDIKSARLKAGMTQKELAKIIGVTKQTIINYEKGTTDPSWERLEDIAKALKVDVDALFPYNEFGEMKGDVKWADHLERLANDWHYARMAEEELLLENLFEYAQFQREVEQKTYTKEQLNQELGLENNNMSDEDKIELIQLKYEKDIQRKTENLISLYKEQSDKEIDVIRFEHTNL
;
A
#
# COMPACT_ATOMS: atom_id res chain seq x y z
N MET A 1 -0.71 -26.96 -4.86
CA MET A 1 -1.16 -26.05 -3.78
C MET A 1 -2.04 -25.00 -4.42
N ALA A 2 -3.21 -24.71 -3.86
CA ALA A 2 -3.94 -23.50 -4.22
C ALA A 2 -3.07 -22.27 -3.88
N PRO A 3 -3.14 -21.18 -4.65
CA PRO A 3 -2.41 -19.95 -4.29
C PRO A 3 -2.87 -19.50 -2.89
N LEU A 4 -1.90 -19.19 -2.03
CA LEU A 4 -2.13 -18.75 -0.64
C LEU A 4 -2.92 -17.44 -0.57
N TYR A 5 -3.03 -16.72 -1.69
CA TYR A 5 -3.88 -15.56 -1.87
C TYR A 5 -4.90 -15.79 -2.99
N ASN A 6 -6.17 -15.60 -2.66
CA ASN A 6 -7.23 -15.47 -3.65
C ASN A 6 -7.20 -14.03 -4.20
N TYR A 7 -6.45 -13.81 -5.28
CA TYR A 7 -6.30 -12.50 -5.95
C TYR A 7 -7.64 -11.86 -6.35
N THR A 8 -8.73 -12.63 -6.43
CA THR A 8 -10.08 -12.08 -6.68
C THR A 8 -10.59 -11.19 -5.55
N THR A 9 -10.06 -11.34 -4.33
CA THR A 9 -10.41 -10.48 -3.19
C THR A 9 -9.51 -9.25 -3.10
N VAL A 10 -8.24 -9.35 -3.50
CA VAL A 10 -7.31 -8.20 -3.55
C VAL A 10 -7.71 -7.24 -4.68
N LEU A 11 -8.25 -7.78 -5.79
CA LEU A 11 -8.91 -7.01 -6.85
C LEU A 11 -10.16 -6.24 -6.40
N ARG A 12 -10.74 -6.52 -5.21
CA ARG A 12 -11.83 -5.69 -4.66
C ARG A 12 -11.36 -4.40 -4.01
N ALA A 13 -10.07 -4.24 -3.75
CA ALA A 13 -9.53 -3.10 -3.00
C ALA A 13 -8.30 -2.46 -3.68
N GLY A 14 -8.22 -2.52 -5.01
CA GLY A 14 -7.54 -1.51 -5.81
C GLY A 14 -8.59 -0.55 -6.37
N GLU A 15 -9.11 0.34 -5.53
CA GLU A 15 -10.34 1.13 -5.77
C GLU A 15 -10.35 1.81 -7.15
N LEU A 16 -11.13 1.29 -8.09
CA LEU A 16 -11.33 1.86 -9.41
C LEU A 16 -11.69 3.37 -9.34
N ASP A 17 -10.86 4.27 -9.87
CA ASP A 17 -11.05 5.73 -9.76
C ASP A 17 -11.57 6.36 -11.06
N ILE A 18 -12.73 5.88 -11.51
CA ILE A 18 -13.44 6.44 -12.67
C ILE A 18 -13.76 7.92 -12.43
N LYS A 19 -14.07 8.31 -11.19
CA LYS A 19 -14.49 9.66 -10.84
C LYS A 19 -13.38 10.67 -11.10
N SER A 20 -12.16 10.41 -10.63
CA SER A 20 -11.04 11.31 -10.85
C SER A 20 -10.63 11.35 -12.32
N ALA A 21 -10.60 10.20 -13.01
CA ALA A 21 -10.32 10.15 -14.44
C ALA A 21 -11.34 10.98 -15.25
N ARG A 22 -12.63 10.86 -14.92
CA ARG A 22 -13.70 11.66 -15.55
C ARG A 22 -13.53 13.15 -15.31
N LEU A 23 -13.21 13.55 -14.07
CA LEU A 23 -13.01 14.96 -13.73
C LEU A 23 -11.78 15.55 -14.40
N LYS A 24 -10.67 14.79 -14.50
CA LYS A 24 -9.47 15.19 -15.25
C LYS A 24 -9.76 15.38 -16.74
N ALA A 25 -10.68 14.59 -17.31
CA ALA A 25 -11.17 14.76 -18.67
C ALA A 25 -12.21 15.90 -18.82
N GLY A 26 -12.56 16.61 -17.75
CA GLY A 26 -13.51 17.73 -17.78
C GLY A 26 -14.96 17.32 -18.06
N MET A 27 -15.32 16.05 -17.86
CA MET A 27 -16.65 15.53 -18.19
C MET A 27 -17.58 15.47 -16.98
N THR A 28 -18.87 15.65 -17.19
CA THR A 28 -19.93 15.34 -16.22
C THR A 28 -20.33 13.87 -16.27
N GLN A 29 -20.93 13.33 -15.19
CA GLN A 29 -21.46 11.97 -15.16
C GLN A 29 -22.50 11.71 -16.27
N LYS A 30 -23.28 12.73 -16.64
CA LYS A 30 -24.30 12.65 -17.70
C LYS A 30 -23.67 12.56 -19.08
N GLU A 31 -22.57 13.27 -19.31
CA GLU A 31 -21.83 13.24 -20.57
C GLU A 31 -21.13 11.90 -20.75
N LEU A 32 -20.42 11.41 -19.73
CA LEU A 32 -19.79 10.08 -19.78
C LEU A 32 -20.83 8.99 -20.03
N ALA A 33 -21.96 9.03 -19.31
CA ALA A 33 -23.06 8.08 -19.50
C ALA A 33 -23.60 8.08 -20.94
N LYS A 34 -23.76 9.27 -21.53
CA LYS A 34 -24.23 9.43 -22.91
C LYS A 34 -23.23 8.85 -23.91
N ILE A 35 -21.93 9.02 -23.68
CA ILE A 35 -20.87 8.54 -24.58
C ILE A 35 -20.82 7.01 -24.60
N ILE A 36 -20.89 6.36 -23.43
CA ILE A 36 -20.79 4.88 -23.33
C ILE A 36 -22.14 4.16 -23.39
N GLY A 37 -23.23 4.90 -23.58
CA GLY A 37 -24.57 4.34 -23.78
C GLY A 37 -25.20 3.73 -22.52
N VAL A 38 -24.97 4.33 -21.34
CA VAL A 38 -25.56 3.89 -20.07
C VAL A 38 -26.35 5.01 -19.39
N THR A 39 -27.02 4.70 -18.28
CA THR A 39 -27.71 5.74 -17.50
C THR A 39 -26.73 6.52 -16.62
N LYS A 40 -27.07 7.76 -16.28
CA LYS A 40 -26.31 8.54 -15.27
C LYS A 40 -26.20 7.77 -13.94
N GLN A 41 -27.25 7.04 -13.55
CA GLN A 41 -27.27 6.25 -12.33
C GLN A 41 -26.24 5.10 -12.37
N THR A 42 -26.05 4.49 -13.54
CA THR A 42 -25.01 3.47 -13.75
C THR A 42 -23.62 4.04 -13.48
N ILE A 43 -23.29 5.23 -13.99
CA ILE A 43 -22.02 5.90 -13.71
C ILE A 43 -21.87 6.23 -12.22
N ILE A 44 -22.94 6.69 -11.57
CA ILE A 44 -22.92 6.94 -10.11
C ILE A 44 -22.62 5.65 -9.34
N ASN A 45 -23.20 4.52 -9.76
CA ASN A 45 -22.98 3.24 -9.09
C ASN A 45 -21.54 2.75 -9.31
N TYR A 46 -21.00 2.92 -10.52
CA TYR A 46 -19.60 2.62 -10.83
C TYR A 46 -18.64 3.48 -10.00
N GLU A 47 -18.84 4.80 -9.94
CA GLU A 47 -18.00 5.72 -9.15
C GLU A 47 -18.11 5.51 -7.63
N LYS A 48 -19.18 4.88 -7.15
CA LYS A 48 -19.39 4.56 -5.73
C LYS A 48 -18.96 3.12 -5.38
N GLY A 49 -18.57 2.31 -6.36
CA GLY A 49 -18.29 0.89 -6.15
C GLY A 49 -19.52 0.06 -5.73
N THR A 50 -20.74 0.55 -5.96
CA THR A 50 -21.96 -0.22 -5.62
C THR A 50 -22.32 -1.23 -6.71
N THR A 51 -21.73 -1.11 -7.89
CA THR A 51 -21.83 -2.07 -8.98
C THR A 51 -20.53 -2.02 -9.74
N ASP A 52 -19.97 -3.18 -10.06
CA ASP A 52 -18.72 -3.25 -10.81
C ASP A 52 -19.02 -3.18 -12.32
N PRO A 53 -18.32 -2.32 -13.08
CA PRO A 53 -18.35 -2.37 -14.54
C PRO A 53 -17.69 -3.66 -15.04
N SER A 54 -18.20 -4.23 -16.15
CA SER A 54 -17.49 -5.31 -16.84
C SER A 54 -16.19 -4.79 -17.47
N TRP A 55 -15.28 -5.69 -17.83
CA TRP A 55 -14.05 -5.32 -18.53
C TRP A 55 -14.31 -4.50 -19.80
N GLU A 56 -15.29 -4.92 -20.61
CA GLU A 56 -15.73 -4.20 -21.81
C GLU A 56 -16.18 -2.77 -21.48
N ARG A 57 -16.82 -2.57 -20.33
CA ARG A 57 -17.24 -1.24 -19.86
C ARG A 57 -16.08 -0.40 -19.35
N LEU A 58 -15.05 -1.01 -18.77
CA LEU A 58 -13.82 -0.30 -18.41
C LEU A 58 -13.11 0.22 -19.66
N GLU A 59 -13.04 -0.59 -20.73
CA GLU A 59 -12.50 -0.15 -22.01
C GLU A 59 -13.31 1.00 -22.62
N ASP A 60 -14.64 0.90 -22.61
CA ASP A 60 -15.53 1.97 -23.10
C ASP A 60 -15.29 3.28 -22.33
N ILE A 61 -15.15 3.20 -21.00
CA ILE A 61 -14.89 4.35 -20.13
C ILE A 61 -13.52 4.95 -20.45
N ALA A 62 -12.46 4.13 -20.54
CA ALA A 62 -11.11 4.61 -20.85
C ALA A 62 -11.05 5.30 -22.23
N LYS A 63 -11.68 4.70 -23.25
CA LYS A 63 -11.82 5.27 -24.60
C LYS A 63 -12.58 6.61 -24.57
N ALA A 64 -13.68 6.69 -23.82
CA ALA A 64 -14.46 7.91 -23.68
C ALA A 64 -13.65 9.04 -23.01
N LEU A 65 -12.83 8.68 -22.01
CA LEU A 65 -12.00 9.61 -21.25
C LEU A 65 -10.63 9.92 -21.90
N LYS A 66 -10.29 9.23 -23.00
CA LYS A 66 -9.01 9.34 -23.72
C LYS A 66 -7.80 9.05 -22.83
N VAL A 67 -7.90 8.02 -22.01
CA VAL A 67 -6.82 7.53 -21.15
C VAL A 67 -6.63 6.03 -21.39
N ASP A 68 -5.48 5.49 -21.03
CA ASP A 68 -5.30 4.04 -20.96
C ASP A 68 -6.16 3.46 -19.83
N VAL A 69 -6.61 2.21 -20.00
CA VAL A 69 -7.45 1.51 -19.01
C VAL A 69 -6.75 1.45 -17.65
N ASP A 70 -5.42 1.29 -17.64
CA ASP A 70 -4.58 1.29 -16.44
C ASP A 70 -4.66 2.61 -15.65
N ALA A 71 -5.03 3.73 -16.28
CA ALA A 71 -5.19 5.00 -15.59
C ALA A 71 -6.48 5.09 -14.77
N LEU A 72 -7.41 4.13 -14.94
CA LEU A 72 -8.60 3.99 -14.09
C LEU A 72 -8.29 3.28 -12.77
N PHE A 73 -7.09 2.71 -12.63
CA PHE A 73 -6.63 2.03 -11.44
C PHE A 73 -5.62 2.92 -10.70
N PRO A 74 -5.90 3.28 -9.43
CA PRO A 74 -4.97 4.09 -8.66
C PRO A 74 -3.80 3.28 -8.12
N TYR A 75 -3.80 1.94 -8.25
CA TYR A 75 -2.72 1.07 -7.82
C TYR A 75 -2.22 0.24 -9.01
N ASN A 76 -0.92 -0.02 -9.08
CA ASN A 76 -0.35 -0.93 -10.07
C ASN A 76 -0.50 -2.41 -9.62
N GLU A 77 -0.04 -3.33 -10.46
CA GLU A 77 -0.09 -4.79 -10.21
C GLU A 77 0.67 -5.25 -8.95
N PHE A 78 1.50 -4.38 -8.39
CA PHE A 78 2.26 -4.57 -7.16
C PHE A 78 1.62 -3.89 -5.95
N GLY A 79 0.43 -3.28 -6.11
CA GLY A 79 -0.27 -2.57 -5.03
C GLY A 79 0.26 -1.16 -4.75
N GLU A 80 1.18 -0.65 -5.57
CA GLU A 80 1.77 0.68 -5.39
C GLU A 80 0.87 1.76 -6.00
N MET A 81 0.64 2.85 -5.27
CA MET A 81 -0.31 3.90 -5.67
C MET A 81 0.28 4.87 -6.71
N LYS A 82 -0.47 5.18 -7.78
CA LYS A 82 -0.08 6.03 -8.91
C LYS A 82 -0.44 7.52 -8.65
N GLY A 83 0.43 8.25 -7.95
CA GLY A 83 0.52 9.73 -7.97
C GLY A 83 -0.56 10.55 -7.21
N ASP A 84 -0.16 11.02 -6.02
CA ASP A 84 -0.13 12.42 -5.54
C ASP A 84 -1.35 13.25 -5.04
N VAL A 85 -2.55 12.71 -4.76
CA VAL A 85 -3.59 13.57 -4.09
C VAL A 85 -4.28 12.97 -2.85
N LYS A 86 -4.07 11.68 -2.53
CA LYS A 86 -4.69 11.01 -1.36
C LYS A 86 -3.75 10.58 -0.23
N TRP A 87 -2.52 11.09 -0.21
CA TRP A 87 -1.62 10.85 0.93
C TRP A 87 -2.16 11.43 2.24
N ALA A 88 -2.81 12.59 2.19
CA ALA A 88 -3.38 13.23 3.38
C ALA A 88 -4.57 12.44 3.97
N ASP A 89 -5.46 11.92 3.12
CA ASP A 89 -6.66 11.16 3.52
C ASP A 89 -6.28 9.74 4.01
N HIS A 90 -5.21 9.17 3.46
CA HIS A 90 -4.64 7.89 3.89
C HIS A 90 -3.90 8.01 5.24
N LEU A 91 -3.15 9.10 5.46
CA LEU A 91 -2.55 9.42 6.76
C LEU A 91 -3.62 9.63 7.84
N GLU A 92 -4.75 10.25 7.50
CA GLU A 92 -5.88 10.45 8.41
C GLU A 92 -6.56 9.13 8.81
N ARG A 93 -6.56 8.11 7.93
CA ARG A 93 -7.05 6.75 8.25
C ARG A 93 -6.04 5.91 9.02
N LEU A 94 -4.74 6.00 8.69
CA LEU A 94 -3.66 5.40 9.49
C LEU A 94 -3.66 5.95 10.92
N ALA A 95 -4.01 7.23 11.10
CA ALA A 95 -4.13 7.85 12.42
C ALA A 95 -5.37 7.41 13.21
N ASN A 96 -6.43 6.92 12.54
CA ASN A 96 -7.75 6.71 13.17
C ASN A 96 -8.27 5.25 13.18
N ASP A 97 -7.62 4.31 12.49
CA ASP A 97 -7.94 2.88 12.58
C ASP A 97 -6.73 2.05 12.99
N TRP A 98 -6.77 1.59 14.24
CA TRP A 98 -5.71 0.80 14.87
C TRP A 98 -5.38 -0.48 14.09
N HIS A 99 -6.38 -1.15 13.49
CA HIS A 99 -6.14 -2.38 12.76
C HIS A 99 -5.28 -2.14 11.52
N TYR A 100 -5.50 -1.03 10.81
CA TYR A 100 -4.69 -0.69 9.64
C TYR A 100 -3.30 -0.19 10.01
N ALA A 101 -3.17 0.63 11.06
CA ALA A 101 -1.86 1.07 11.55
C ALA A 101 -0.97 -0.13 11.94
N ARG A 102 -1.57 -1.13 12.61
CA ARG A 102 -0.91 -2.37 12.98
C ARG A 102 -0.53 -3.21 11.77
N MET A 103 -1.47 -3.47 10.85
CA MET A 103 -1.23 -4.29 9.66
C MET A 103 -0.13 -3.69 8.77
N ALA A 104 -0.10 -2.36 8.63
CA ALA A 104 0.94 -1.67 7.88
C ALA A 104 2.32 -1.82 8.55
N GLU A 105 2.40 -1.66 9.88
CA GLU A 105 3.66 -1.84 10.61
C GLU A 105 4.13 -3.31 10.58
N GLU A 106 3.20 -4.27 10.61
CA GLU A 106 3.47 -5.71 10.43
C GLU A 106 4.04 -6.02 9.04
N GLU A 107 3.44 -5.46 7.98
CA GLU A 107 3.90 -5.63 6.60
C GLU A 107 5.31 -5.05 6.40
N LEU A 108 5.54 -3.82 6.88
CA LEU A 108 6.85 -3.17 6.83
C LEU A 108 7.93 -3.95 7.61
N LEU A 109 7.55 -4.58 8.73
CA LEU A 109 8.48 -5.42 9.50
C LEU A 109 8.83 -6.70 8.72
N LEU A 110 7.84 -7.35 8.11
CA LEU A 110 8.02 -8.58 7.33
C LEU A 110 8.89 -8.34 6.08
N GLU A 111 8.66 -7.24 5.37
CA GLU A 111 9.48 -6.85 4.22
C GLU A 111 10.93 -6.64 4.64
N ASN A 112 11.15 -5.86 5.71
CA ASN A 112 12.50 -5.59 6.21
C ASN A 112 13.23 -6.86 6.68
N LEU A 113 12.51 -7.79 7.33
CA LEU A 113 13.04 -9.10 7.73
C LEU A 113 13.41 -9.96 6.51
N PHE A 114 12.58 -9.93 5.46
CA PHE A 114 12.83 -10.67 4.23
C PHE A 114 14.06 -10.14 3.50
N GLU A 115 14.15 -8.83 3.30
CA GLU A 115 15.32 -8.17 2.71
C GLU A 115 16.59 -8.48 3.51
N TYR A 116 16.53 -8.39 4.85
CA TYR A 116 17.67 -8.69 5.69
C TYR A 116 18.11 -10.15 5.54
N ALA A 117 17.17 -11.10 5.49
CA ALA A 117 17.47 -12.51 5.28
C ALA A 117 18.10 -12.77 3.89
N GLN A 118 17.63 -12.07 2.85
CA GLN A 118 18.23 -12.14 1.52
C GLN A 118 19.66 -11.61 1.54
N PHE A 119 19.88 -10.44 2.14
CA PHE A 119 21.20 -9.84 2.27
C PHE A 119 22.18 -10.75 3.03
N GLN A 120 21.75 -11.32 4.16
CA GLN A 120 22.57 -12.27 4.94
C GLN A 120 22.98 -13.48 4.09
N ARG A 121 22.06 -14.01 3.29
CA ARG A 121 22.35 -15.11 2.37
C ARG A 121 23.37 -14.69 1.29
N GLU A 122 23.27 -13.49 0.74
CA GLU A 122 24.23 -12.98 -0.25
C GLU A 122 25.63 -12.81 0.35
N VAL A 123 25.72 -12.34 1.60
CA VAL A 123 26.97 -12.24 2.35
C VAL A 123 27.59 -13.62 2.59
N GLU A 124 26.79 -14.58 3.06
CA GLU A 124 27.24 -15.96 3.30
C GLU A 124 27.75 -16.63 2.01
N GLN A 125 27.02 -16.44 0.90
CA GLN A 125 27.36 -17.00 -0.40
C GLN A 125 28.42 -16.18 -1.16
N LYS A 126 28.83 -15.02 -0.62
CA LYS A 126 29.75 -14.06 -1.25
C LYS A 126 29.31 -13.64 -2.65
N THR A 127 28.01 -13.48 -2.86
CA THR A 127 27.41 -13.10 -4.14
C THR A 127 27.12 -11.60 -4.27
N TYR A 128 27.39 -10.81 -3.23
CA TYR A 128 27.21 -9.36 -3.20
C TYR A 128 28.18 -8.62 -4.13
N THR A 129 27.79 -7.44 -4.62
CA THR A 129 28.65 -6.53 -5.39
C THR A 129 28.97 -5.24 -4.63
N LYS A 130 30.08 -4.60 -4.97
CA LYS A 130 30.47 -3.31 -4.36
C LYS A 130 29.46 -2.22 -4.66
N GLU A 131 28.91 -2.24 -5.87
CA GLU A 131 27.85 -1.32 -6.30
C GLU A 131 26.60 -1.49 -5.45
N GLN A 132 26.18 -2.73 -5.16
CA GLN A 132 25.04 -3.02 -4.27
C GLN A 132 25.30 -2.49 -2.85
N LEU A 133 26.47 -2.77 -2.27
CA LEU A 133 26.82 -2.29 -0.93
C LEU A 133 26.85 -0.75 -0.84
N ASN A 134 27.39 -0.09 -1.87
CA ASN A 134 27.42 1.37 -1.97
C ASN A 134 26.01 1.96 -2.12
N GLN A 135 25.17 1.33 -2.93
CA GLN A 135 23.78 1.73 -3.15
C GLN A 135 22.96 1.61 -1.85
N GLU A 136 23.09 0.50 -1.12
CA GLU A 136 22.37 0.27 0.14
C GLU A 136 22.71 1.28 1.24
N LEU A 137 23.96 1.76 1.25
CA LEU A 137 24.44 2.77 2.18
C LEU A 137 24.26 4.20 1.66
N GLY A 138 23.87 4.39 0.40
CA GLY A 138 23.79 5.71 -0.23
C GLY A 138 25.14 6.44 -0.32
N LEU A 139 26.24 5.69 -0.42
CA LEU A 139 27.60 6.23 -0.44
C LEU A 139 28.17 6.17 -1.87
N GLU A 140 28.28 7.31 -2.55
CA GLU A 140 29.05 7.41 -3.80
C GLU A 140 30.53 7.69 -3.51
N ASN A 141 31.44 6.87 -4.07
CA ASN A 141 32.89 6.99 -3.93
C ASN A 141 33.42 7.11 -2.50
N ASN A 142 33.48 5.99 -1.77
CA ASN A 142 34.21 5.91 -0.51
C ASN A 142 35.32 4.84 -0.51
N ASN A 143 36.30 5.00 0.39
CA ASN A 143 37.41 4.05 0.59
C ASN A 143 37.13 3.00 1.70
N MET A 144 35.88 2.86 2.14
CA MET A 144 35.50 1.89 3.18
C MET A 144 35.59 0.47 2.63
N SER A 145 36.03 -0.46 3.48
CA SER A 145 36.15 -1.86 3.10
C SER A 145 34.77 -2.49 2.89
N ASP A 146 34.71 -3.57 2.11
CA ASP A 146 33.45 -4.29 1.89
C ASP A 146 32.94 -4.93 3.20
N GLU A 147 33.85 -5.34 4.09
CA GLU A 147 33.53 -5.89 5.42
C GLU A 147 32.85 -4.83 6.31
N ASP A 148 33.44 -3.62 6.39
CA ASP A 148 32.85 -2.51 7.17
C ASP A 148 31.50 -2.09 6.58
N LYS A 149 31.34 -2.11 5.25
CA LYS A 149 30.07 -1.80 4.58
C LYS A 149 29.00 -2.83 4.94
N ILE A 150 29.35 -4.12 4.91
CA ILE A 150 28.44 -5.19 5.29
C ILE A 150 28.00 -5.02 6.75
N GLU A 151 28.94 -4.78 7.68
CA GLU A 151 28.63 -4.56 9.09
C GLU A 151 27.67 -3.37 9.28
N LEU A 152 27.89 -2.25 8.60
CA LEU A 152 26.99 -1.09 8.65
C LEU A 152 25.61 -1.37 8.08
N ILE A 153 25.51 -2.13 6.98
CA ILE A 153 24.22 -2.54 6.40
C ILE A 153 23.47 -3.46 7.37
N GLN A 154 24.16 -4.41 8.01
CA GLN A 154 23.57 -5.28 9.02
C GLN A 154 23.02 -4.46 10.20
N LEU A 155 23.82 -3.53 10.73
CA LEU A 155 23.39 -2.63 11.81
C LEU A 155 22.20 -1.74 11.41
N LYS A 156 22.14 -1.29 10.15
CA LYS A 156 21.00 -0.54 9.60
C LYS A 156 19.72 -1.39 9.64
N TYR A 157 19.76 -2.61 9.12
CA TYR A 157 18.63 -3.54 9.14
C TYR A 157 18.19 -3.88 10.56
N GLU A 158 19.14 -4.22 11.45
CA GLU A 158 18.83 -4.55 12.85
C GLU A 158 18.14 -3.40 13.58
N LYS A 159 18.63 -2.16 13.40
CA LYS A 159 18.01 -0.98 13.99
C LYS A 159 16.60 -0.71 13.43
N ASP A 160 16.40 -0.93 12.14
CA ASP A 160 15.11 -0.74 11.49
C ASP A 160 14.08 -1.78 11.91
N ILE A 161 14.48 -3.05 12.00
CA ILE A 161 13.66 -4.16 12.51
C ILE A 161 13.29 -3.90 13.97
N GLN A 162 14.26 -3.49 14.80
CA GLN A 162 14.02 -3.19 16.21
C GLN A 162 13.00 -2.07 16.36
N ARG A 163 13.19 -0.95 15.67
CA ARG A 163 12.27 0.19 15.69
C ARG A 163 10.85 -0.22 15.30
N LYS A 164 10.69 -0.99 14.22
CA LYS A 164 9.37 -1.44 13.76
C LYS A 164 8.71 -2.40 14.75
N THR A 165 9.51 -3.28 15.36
CA THR A 165 9.05 -4.17 16.42
C THR A 165 8.55 -3.37 17.64
N GLU A 166 9.29 -2.33 18.05
CA GLU A 166 8.89 -1.45 19.16
C GLU A 166 7.61 -0.68 18.86
N ASN A 167 7.46 -0.16 17.64
CA ASN A 167 6.23 0.50 17.18
C ASN A 167 5.03 -0.45 17.26
N LEU A 168 5.20 -1.68 16.75
CA LEU A 168 4.15 -2.69 16.78
C LEU A 168 3.75 -3.05 18.21
N ILE A 169 4.73 -3.24 19.10
CA ILE A 169 4.48 -3.46 20.54
C ILE A 169 3.70 -2.29 21.16
N SER A 170 4.04 -1.04 20.80
CA SER A 170 3.33 0.15 21.28
C SER A 170 1.87 0.13 20.85
N LEU A 171 1.61 -0.17 19.57
CA LEU A 171 0.25 -0.29 19.03
C LEU A 171 -0.56 -1.34 19.79
N TYR A 172 -0.01 -2.53 20.01
CA TYR A 172 -0.71 -3.59 20.77
C TYR A 172 -0.97 -3.21 22.24
N LYS A 173 -0.06 -2.46 22.89
CA LYS A 173 -0.28 -1.95 24.25
C LYS A 173 -1.42 -0.93 24.31
N GLU A 174 -1.44 0.02 23.38
CA GLU A 174 -2.49 1.04 23.30
C GLU A 174 -3.88 0.45 23.07
N GLN A 175 -4.00 -0.63 22.31
CA GLN A 175 -5.27 -1.34 22.14
C GLN A 175 -5.71 -2.02 23.44
N SER A 176 -4.81 -2.74 24.10
CA SER A 176 -5.10 -3.40 25.37
C SER A 176 -5.60 -2.40 26.42
N ASP A 177 -4.99 -1.22 26.50
CA ASP A 177 -5.41 -0.17 27.44
C ASP A 177 -6.79 0.41 27.09
N LYS A 178 -7.07 0.63 25.80
CA LYS A 178 -8.40 1.06 25.32
C LYS A 178 -9.49 0.02 25.62
N GLU A 179 -9.21 -1.27 25.43
CA GLU A 179 -10.15 -2.35 25.74
C GLU A 179 -10.39 -2.49 27.26
N ILE A 180 -9.35 -2.33 28.08
CA ILE A 180 -9.48 -2.31 29.56
C ILE A 180 -10.33 -1.12 30.03
N ASP A 181 -10.16 0.06 29.45
CA ASP A 181 -10.94 1.24 29.82
C ASP A 181 -12.42 1.07 29.44
N VAL A 182 -12.73 0.53 28.25
CA VAL A 182 -14.12 0.21 27.85
C VAL A 182 -14.78 -0.75 28.86
N ILE A 183 -14.06 -1.79 29.30
CA ILE A 183 -14.55 -2.74 30.31
C ILE A 183 -14.78 -2.05 31.67
N ARG A 184 -13.90 -1.13 32.10
CA ARG A 184 -14.07 -0.37 33.35
C ARG A 184 -15.28 0.57 33.31
N PHE A 185 -15.57 1.17 32.16
CA PHE A 185 -16.73 2.04 31.96
C PHE A 185 -18.06 1.25 31.92
N GLU A 186 -18.07 0.01 31.42
CA GLU A 186 -19.27 -0.84 31.43
C GLU A 186 -19.59 -1.36 32.84
N HIS A 187 -18.57 -1.58 33.69
CA HIS A 187 -18.76 -2.06 35.07
C HIS A 187 -19.04 -0.97 36.11
N THR A 188 -18.99 0.31 35.76
CA THR A 188 -19.30 1.44 36.67
C THR A 188 -20.73 1.97 36.54
N ASN A 189 -21.54 1.42 35.62
CA ASN A 189 -22.95 1.77 35.43
C ASN A 189 -23.94 0.75 36.04
N LEU A 190 -23.56 0.07 37.13
CA LEU A 190 -24.44 -0.81 37.92
C LEU A 190 -24.65 -0.28 39.34
#